data_AF-A0A3N5VT42-F1
#
_entry.id   AF-A0A3N5VT42-F1
#
_cell.length_a   1.000
_cell.length_b   1.000
_cell.length_c   1.000
_cell.angle_alpha   90.00
_cell.angle_beta   90.00
_cell.angle_gamma   90.00
#
_symmetry.space_group_name_H-M   'P 1'
#
loop_
_entity.id
_entity.type
_entity.pdbx_description
1 polymer ?
#
loop_
_entity_poly.entity_id
_entity_poly.type
_entity_poly.pdbx_seq_one_letter_code
_entity_poly.pdbx_strand_id
1 'polypeptide(L)'
;IYGTRPWMVYGEGPSTKNTEKIWDSEQVAYTPQDIRFTQKGKDLFAFLLAWPEEGQALIQSLKAGSMVPAEQIQAVRLLGAAGELTWHQDGWGLHIQMPVQKPCENAYTLRIERK
;
A
#
# COMPACT_ATOMS: atom_id res chain seq x y z
N ILE A 1 5.33 -6.31 -10.27
CA ILE A 1 5.60 -7.68 -9.79
C ILE A 1 6.88 -8.25 -10.40
N TYR A 2 6.98 -8.47 -11.72
CA TYR A 2 8.21 -9.06 -12.27
C TYR A 2 9.46 -8.19 -12.04
N GLY A 3 10.54 -8.85 -11.60
CA GLY A 3 11.83 -8.20 -11.33
C GLY A 3 11.85 -7.33 -10.07
N THR A 4 10.83 -7.36 -9.23
CA THR A 4 10.86 -6.69 -7.92
C THR A 4 11.66 -7.53 -6.90
N ARG A 5 11.91 -6.95 -5.73
CA ARG A 5 12.43 -7.63 -4.54
C ARG A 5 11.48 -7.37 -3.36
N PRO A 6 11.48 -8.23 -2.33
CA PRO A 6 10.82 -7.91 -1.08
C PRO A 6 11.32 -6.57 -0.53
N TRP A 7 10.42 -5.81 0.09
CA TRP A 7 10.81 -4.67 0.93
C TRP A 7 11.05 -5.16 2.36
N MET A 8 11.57 -4.30 3.24
CA MET A 8 11.90 -4.69 4.61
C MET A 8 10.66 -5.11 5.40
N VAL A 9 9.53 -4.44 5.18
CA VAL A 9 8.23 -4.89 5.65
C VAL A 9 7.53 -5.61 4.51
N TYR A 10 7.11 -6.85 4.72
CA TYR A 10 6.47 -7.65 3.66
C TYR A 10 4.99 -7.31 3.47
N GLY A 11 4.31 -6.85 4.53
CA GLY A 11 2.91 -6.48 4.49
C GLY A 11 2.39 -5.91 5.80
N GLU A 12 1.16 -5.40 5.75
CA GLU A 12 0.37 -4.88 6.86
C GLU A 12 -0.99 -5.58 6.93
N GLY A 13 -1.71 -5.34 8.03
CA GLY A 13 -3.12 -5.70 8.18
C GLY A 13 -3.38 -7.03 8.88
N PRO A 14 -4.66 -7.34 9.19
CA PRO A 14 -5.07 -8.54 9.92
C PRO A 14 -4.61 -9.85 9.26
N SER A 15 -4.52 -9.89 7.93
CA SER A 15 -4.08 -11.07 7.18
C SER A 15 -2.62 -11.46 7.41
N THR A 16 -1.78 -10.55 7.94
CA THR A 16 -0.39 -10.84 8.30
C THR A 16 -0.25 -11.48 9.69
N LYS A 17 -1.29 -11.38 10.52
CA LYS A 17 -1.29 -11.87 11.91
C LYS A 17 -1.98 -13.22 12.05
N ASN A 18 -2.91 -13.53 11.13
CA ASN A 18 -3.75 -14.71 11.21
C ASN A 18 -3.30 -15.79 10.21
N THR A 19 -2.14 -16.40 10.48
CA THR A 19 -1.52 -17.42 9.59
C THR A 19 -2.27 -18.75 9.60
N GLU A 20 -3.08 -19.02 10.64
CA GLU A 20 -3.80 -20.29 10.82
C GLU A 20 -4.96 -20.46 9.82
N LYS A 21 -5.57 -19.35 9.36
CA LYS A 21 -6.72 -19.37 8.42
C LYS A 21 -6.34 -19.32 6.94
N ILE A 22 -5.05 -19.19 6.60
CA ILE A 22 -4.61 -19.05 5.20
C ILE A 22 -4.68 -20.39 4.44
N TRP A 23 -4.62 -21.51 5.15
CA TRP A 23 -4.60 -22.86 4.57
C TRP A 23 -5.99 -23.48 4.41
N ASP A 24 -6.98 -22.98 5.13
CA ASP A 24 -8.35 -23.43 4.98
C ASP A 24 -9.01 -22.63 3.85
N SER A 25 -9.62 -23.33 2.91
CA SER A 25 -10.13 -22.80 1.62
C SER A 25 -11.25 -21.74 1.71
N GLU A 26 -11.55 -21.23 2.90
CA GLU A 26 -12.42 -20.07 3.06
C GLU A 26 -11.68 -18.82 2.59
N GLN A 27 -12.28 -18.09 1.65
CA GLN A 27 -11.74 -16.85 1.11
C GLN A 27 -11.37 -15.91 2.27
N VAL A 28 -10.07 -15.68 2.49
CA VAL A 28 -9.60 -14.67 3.43
C VAL A 28 -10.19 -13.34 2.97
N ALA A 29 -11.17 -12.84 3.73
CA ALA A 29 -11.75 -11.53 3.48
C ALA A 29 -10.71 -10.46 3.83
N TYR A 30 -10.05 -9.93 2.81
CA TYR A 30 -9.09 -8.86 2.99
C TYR A 30 -9.78 -7.56 3.34
N THR A 31 -9.13 -6.77 4.19
CA THR A 31 -9.56 -5.43 4.56
C THR A 31 -8.67 -4.37 3.89
N PRO A 32 -9.08 -3.09 3.84
CA PRO A 32 -8.23 -2.04 3.26
C PRO A 32 -6.90 -1.84 4.00
N GLN A 33 -6.77 -2.36 5.22
CA GLN A 33 -5.52 -2.37 5.98
C GLN A 33 -4.58 -3.50 5.54
N ASP A 34 -5.05 -4.47 4.76
CA ASP A 34 -4.23 -5.55 4.23
C ASP A 34 -3.45 -5.08 3.00
N ILE A 35 -2.16 -4.82 3.24
CA ILE A 35 -1.23 -4.32 2.22
C ILE A 35 -0.09 -5.31 2.06
N ARG A 36 0.39 -5.49 0.83
CA ARG A 36 1.64 -6.20 0.54
C ARG A 36 2.63 -5.26 -0.11
N PHE A 37 3.92 -5.47 0.15
CA PHE A 37 4.96 -4.61 -0.41
C PHE A 37 5.94 -5.35 -1.29
N THR A 38 6.33 -4.70 -2.38
CA THR A 38 7.53 -5.05 -3.14
C THR A 38 8.25 -3.78 -3.53
N GLN A 39 9.53 -3.87 -3.90
CA GLN A 39 10.30 -2.72 -4.38
C GLN A 39 11.06 -3.04 -5.65
N LYS A 40 11.31 -2.02 -6.48
CA LYS A 40 12.19 -2.12 -7.64
C LYS A 40 12.96 -0.81 -7.80
N GLY A 41 14.29 -0.90 -7.67
CA GLY A 41 15.11 0.31 -7.59
C GLY A 41 14.63 1.20 -6.44
N LYS A 42 14.27 2.45 -6.76
CA LYS A 42 13.77 3.42 -5.79
C LYS A 42 12.27 3.33 -5.56
N ASP A 43 11.51 2.66 -6.42
CA ASP A 43 10.06 2.57 -6.24
C ASP A 43 9.69 1.54 -5.18
N LEU A 44 8.79 1.95 -4.28
CA LEU A 44 8.07 1.05 -3.38
C LEU A 44 6.65 0.86 -3.95
N PHE A 45 6.22 -0.39 -4.06
CA PHE A 45 4.89 -0.75 -4.49
C PHE A 45 4.10 -1.29 -3.31
N ALA A 46 2.96 -0.69 -3.01
CA ALA A 46 2.01 -1.13 -2.00
C ALA A 46 0.75 -1.67 -2.70
N PHE A 47 0.47 -2.95 -2.53
CA PHE A 47 -0.69 -3.64 -3.08
C PHE A 47 -1.76 -3.71 -2.00
N LEU A 48 -2.83 -2.95 -2.18
CA LEU A 48 -4.00 -2.98 -1.31
C LEU A 48 -4.87 -4.16 -1.75
N LEU A 49 -5.15 -5.06 -0.81
CA LEU A 49 -5.91 -6.28 -1.07
C LEU A 49 -7.43 -6.07 -0.97
N ALA A 50 -7.87 -4.90 -0.49
CA ALA A 50 -9.23 -4.41 -0.61
C ALA A 50 -9.24 -2.89 -0.84
N TRP A 51 -10.32 -2.37 -1.42
CA TRP A 51 -10.46 -0.94 -1.71
C TRP A 51 -10.81 -0.15 -0.44
N PRO A 52 -10.15 0.98 -0.15
CA PRO A 52 -10.53 1.84 0.96
C PRO A 52 -11.77 2.67 0.60
N GLU A 53 -12.95 2.14 0.94
CA GLU A 53 -14.25 2.76 0.67
C GLU A 53 -14.42 4.15 1.32
N GLU A 54 -13.68 4.44 2.39
CA GLU A 54 -13.65 5.76 3.03
C GLU A 54 -12.85 6.81 2.24
N GLY A 55 -12.29 6.43 1.08
CA GLY A 55 -11.57 7.34 0.19
C GLY A 55 -10.13 7.62 0.60
N GLN A 56 -9.60 6.92 1.60
CA GLN A 56 -8.24 7.12 2.10
C GLN A 56 -7.53 5.80 2.41
N ALA A 57 -6.31 5.65 1.91
CA ALA A 57 -5.42 4.57 2.30
C ALA A 57 -4.43 5.05 3.37
N LEU A 58 -4.15 4.19 4.36
CA LEU A 58 -3.13 4.43 5.38
C LEU A 58 -2.06 3.34 5.31
N ILE A 59 -0.80 3.75 5.13
CA ILE A 59 0.36 2.85 5.15
C ILE A 59 1.15 3.10 6.43
N GLN A 60 0.99 2.24 7.42
CA GLN A 60 1.53 2.44 8.78
C GLN A 60 3.06 2.29 8.84
N SER A 61 3.63 1.41 8.00
CA SER A 61 5.08 1.20 7.90
C SER A 61 5.82 2.42 7.36
N LEU A 62 5.09 3.38 6.79
CA LEU A 62 5.59 4.66 6.29
C LEU A 62 5.20 5.82 7.20
N LYS A 63 5.12 5.61 8.52
CA LYS A 63 4.95 6.71 9.49
C LYS A 63 6.17 7.64 9.57
N ALA A 64 5.96 8.85 10.08
CA ALA A 64 7.03 9.78 10.40
C ALA A 64 8.06 9.13 11.35
N GLY A 65 9.34 9.31 11.05
CA GLY A 65 10.44 8.64 11.77
C GLY A 65 10.67 7.17 11.37
N SER A 66 9.94 6.64 10.40
CA SER A 66 10.30 5.37 9.73
C SER A 66 11.49 5.56 8.78
N MET A 67 11.92 4.48 8.13
CA MET A 67 13.03 4.52 7.18
C MET A 67 12.76 5.32 5.90
N VAL A 68 11.49 5.62 5.61
CA VAL A 68 11.09 6.40 4.45
C VAL A 68 10.42 7.68 4.95
N PRO A 69 11.19 8.73 5.24
CA PRO A 69 10.64 10.00 5.66
C PRO A 69 9.99 10.74 4.47
N ALA A 70 9.06 11.64 4.75
CA ALA A 70 8.27 12.37 3.76
C ALA A 70 9.15 13.06 2.70
N GLU A 71 10.30 13.60 3.10
CA GLU A 71 11.21 14.32 2.20
C GLU A 71 11.85 13.40 1.14
N GLN A 72 11.82 12.08 1.35
CA GLN A 72 12.27 11.10 0.36
C GLN A 72 11.17 10.66 -0.60
N ILE A 73 9.90 10.94 -0.31
CA ILE A 73 8.78 10.60 -1.20
C ILE A 73 8.61 11.74 -2.22
N GLN A 74 8.79 11.42 -3.48
CA GLN A 74 8.64 12.36 -4.59
C GLN A 74 7.20 12.43 -5.09
N ALA A 75 6.55 11.27 -5.22
CA ALA A 75 5.20 11.16 -5.72
C ALA A 75 4.54 9.87 -5.24
N VAL A 76 3.22 9.88 -5.15
CA VAL A 76 2.39 8.69 -4.95
C VAL A 76 1.41 8.61 -6.11
N ARG A 77 1.35 7.47 -6.79
CA ARG A 77 0.47 7.23 -7.95
C ARG A 77 -0.28 5.93 -7.80
N LEU A 78 -1.55 5.91 -8.19
CA LEU A 78 -2.32 4.67 -8.34
C LEU A 78 -2.13 4.13 -9.75
N LEU A 79 -1.57 2.93 -9.87
CA LEU A 79 -1.39 2.31 -11.19
C LEU A 79 -2.76 2.03 -11.83
N GLY A 80 -2.91 2.42 -13.10
CA GLY A 80 -4.18 2.35 -13.82
C GLY A 80 -5.08 3.57 -13.64
N ALA A 81 -4.68 4.55 -12.82
CA ALA A 81 -5.32 5.86 -12.74
C ALA A 81 -4.39 6.96 -13.27
N ALA A 82 -4.98 8.10 -13.65
CA ALA A 82 -4.23 9.26 -14.12
C ALA A 82 -3.85 10.18 -12.95
N GLY A 83 -2.64 10.73 -13.00
CA GLY A 83 -2.18 11.77 -12.08
C GLY A 83 -1.51 11.26 -10.79
N GLU A 84 -1.07 12.23 -9.99
CA GLU A 84 -0.52 12.01 -8.65
C GLU A 84 -1.63 12.11 -7.60
N LEU A 85 -1.52 11.31 -6.55
CA LEU A 85 -2.42 11.36 -5.43
C LEU A 85 -1.93 12.38 -4.40
N THR A 86 -2.87 13.03 -3.72
CA THR A 86 -2.56 13.83 -2.53
C THR A 86 -2.23 12.91 -1.37
N TRP A 87 -1.18 13.24 -0.62
CA TRP A 87 -0.77 12.47 0.53
C TRP A 87 -0.15 13.36 1.60
N HIS A 88 -0.13 12.87 2.84
CA HIS A 88 0.65 13.44 3.94
C HIS A 88 1.20 12.34 4.83
N GLN A 89 2.26 12.61 5.58
CA GLN A 89 2.86 11.66 6.51
C GLN A 89 2.79 12.22 7.93
N ASP A 90 2.38 11.39 8.88
CA ASP A 90 2.32 11.72 10.30
C ASP A 90 2.83 10.56 11.17
N GLY A 91 2.67 10.65 12.50
CA GLY A 91 3.08 9.60 13.43
C GLY A 91 2.33 8.26 13.27
N TRP A 92 1.20 8.24 12.55
CA TRP A 92 0.39 7.05 12.30
C TRP A 92 0.76 6.35 10.99
N GLY A 93 1.15 7.11 9.96
CA GLY A 93 1.50 6.52 8.67
C GLY A 93 1.60 7.53 7.53
N LEU A 94 1.70 6.98 6.32
CA LEU A 94 1.49 7.72 5.08
C LEU A 94 0.01 7.61 4.70
N HIS A 95 -0.65 8.76 4.74
CA HIS A 95 -2.06 8.95 4.42
C HIS A 95 -2.19 9.36 2.96
N ILE A 96 -3.00 8.64 2.19
CA ILE A 96 -3.09 8.80 0.74
C ILE A 96 -4.56 8.93 0.35
N GLN A 97 -4.91 10.05 -0.28
CA GLN A 97 -6.26 10.28 -0.78
C GLN A 97 -6.49 9.44 -2.04
N MET A 98 -7.52 8.60 -1.99
CA MET A 98 -7.88 7.68 -3.07
C MET A 98 -8.95 8.31 -3.96
N PRO A 99 -8.94 8.04 -5.28
CA PRO A 99 -9.99 8.52 -6.17
C PRO A 99 -11.33 7.85 -5.83
N VAL A 100 -12.44 8.46 -6.25
CA VAL A 100 -13.78 7.86 -6.05
C VAL A 100 -13.95 6.60 -6.89
N GLN A 101 -13.38 6.59 -8.11
CA GLN A 101 -13.48 5.47 -9.03
C GLN A 101 -12.26 4.56 -8.92
N LYS A 102 -12.52 3.28 -8.63
CA LYS A 102 -11.49 2.24 -8.65
C LYS A 102 -11.00 1.97 -10.09
N PRO A 103 -9.67 1.77 -10.30
CA PRO A 103 -9.12 1.57 -11.63
C PRO A 103 -9.37 0.15 -12.18
N CYS A 104 -9.71 -0.81 -11.32
CA CYS A 104 -10.02 -2.19 -11.67
C CYS A 104 -10.83 -2.87 -10.55
N GLU A 105 -11.10 -4.18 -10.66
CA GLU A 105 -11.93 -4.91 -9.69
C GLU A 105 -11.16 -5.52 -8.50
N ASN A 106 -9.87 -5.85 -8.67
CA ASN A 106 -9.24 -6.86 -7.80
C ASN A 106 -8.04 -6.39 -6.97
N ALA A 107 -7.10 -5.61 -7.54
CA ALA A 107 -5.87 -5.28 -6.83
C ALA A 107 -5.42 -3.85 -7.15
N TYR A 108 -5.27 -3.04 -6.11
CA TYR A 108 -4.98 -1.62 -6.23
C TYR A 108 -3.54 -1.38 -5.83
N THR A 109 -2.72 -0.94 -6.79
CA THR A 109 -1.29 -0.77 -6.55
C THR A 109 -0.93 0.70 -6.48
N LEU A 110 -0.47 1.12 -5.31
CA LEU A 110 0.17 2.42 -5.13
C LEU A 110 1.66 2.28 -5.43
N ARG A 111 2.16 3.13 -6.32
CA ARG A 111 3.59 3.36 -6.54
C ARG A 111 4.00 4.57 -5.72
N ILE A 112 4.89 4.36 -4.76
CA ILE A 112 5.55 5.40 -3.98
C ILE A 112 6.95 5.60 -4.57
N GLU A 113 7.14 6.72 -5.24
CA GLU A 113 8.41 7.08 -5.90
C GLU A 113 9.33 7.75 -4.88
N ARG A 114 10.52 7.20 -4.70
CA ARG A 114 11.51 7.70 -3.72
C ARG A 114 12.70 8.36 -4.41
N LYS A 115 13.31 9.33 -3.73
CA LYS A 115 14.52 10.04 -4.17
C LYS A 115 15.72 9.13 -4.40
#